data_AF-A0A7W1SUQ3-F1
#
_entry.id   AF-A0A7W1SUQ3-F1
#
_cell.length_a   1.000
_cell.length_b   1.000
_cell.length_c   1.000
_cell.angle_alpha   90.00
_cell.angle_beta   90.00
_cell.angle_gamma   90.00
#
_symmetry.space_group_name_H-M   'P 1'
#
loop_
_entity.id
_entity.type
_entity.pdbx_description
1 polymer ?
#
loop_
_entity_poly.entity_id
_entity_poly.type
_entity_poly.pdbx_seq_one_letter_code
_entity_poly.pdbx_strand_id
1 'polypeptide(L)'
;MALVLLTQGGLLRFQPLTLIGLVLLGGATFVVVPLVQTWLMGRVGPDAAGLAASVNISVAGLAGALGAGLGAGVLSAGGGLTSISPIAAVPVLAATIAAGALRRRSMRTSVAGGGETALRSA
;
A
#
# COMPACT_ATOMS: atom_id res chain seq x y z
N MET A 1 -4.94 -2.96 -6.22
CA MET A 1 -3.68 -2.37 -6.71
C MET A 1 -2.75 -3.41 -7.32
N ALA A 2 -2.23 -4.38 -6.55
CA ALA A 2 -1.31 -5.40 -7.08
C ALA A 2 -1.85 -6.18 -8.30
N LEU A 3 -3.12 -6.61 -8.28
CA LEU A 3 -3.74 -7.31 -9.41
C LEU A 3 -3.76 -6.46 -10.69
N VAL A 4 -4.12 -5.17 -10.55
CA VAL A 4 -4.15 -4.22 -11.68
C VAL A 4 -2.73 -4.11 -12.27
N LEU A 5 -1.72 -3.89 -11.44
CA LEU A 5 -0.31 -3.81 -11.86
C LEU A 5 0.20 -5.09 -12.53
N LEU A 6 -0.18 -6.28 -12.06
CA LEU A 6 0.18 -7.55 -12.70
C LEU A 6 -0.41 -7.67 -14.11
N THR A 7 -1.65 -7.24 -14.29
CA THR A 7 -2.34 -7.33 -15.59
C THR A 7 -1.93 -6.21 -16.56
N GLN A 8 -1.53 -5.04 -16.04
CA GLN A 8 -1.37 -3.82 -16.82
C GLN A 8 -0.27 -3.91 -17.89
N GLY A 9 0.78 -4.70 -17.65
CA GLY A 9 1.85 -4.94 -18.63
C GLY A 9 1.36 -5.63 -19.93
N GLY A 10 0.37 -6.52 -19.83
CA GLY A 10 -0.28 -7.15 -20.99
C GLY A 10 -1.35 -6.26 -21.63
N LEU A 11 -2.05 -5.47 -20.81
CA LEU A 11 -3.10 -4.56 -21.25
C LEU A 11 -2.60 -3.41 -22.12
N LEU A 12 -1.30 -3.08 -22.09
CA LEU A 12 -0.67 -2.07 -22.97
C LEU A 12 -0.90 -2.32 -24.47
N ARG A 13 -1.26 -3.55 -24.85
CA ARG A 13 -1.62 -3.90 -26.24
C ARG A 13 -3.04 -3.47 -26.62
N PHE A 14 -3.88 -3.12 -25.65
CA PHE A 14 -5.28 -2.72 -25.80
C PHE A 14 -5.52 -1.38 -25.10
N GLN A 15 -5.51 -0.30 -25.90
CA GLN A 15 -5.65 1.08 -25.44
C GLN A 15 -6.83 1.33 -24.46
N PRO A 16 -8.07 0.86 -24.73
CA PRO A 16 -9.18 1.10 -23.79
C PRO A 16 -8.97 0.39 -22.44
N LEU A 17 -8.44 -0.83 -22.43
CA LEU A 17 -8.17 -1.54 -21.17
C LEU A 17 -7.04 -0.89 -20.37
N THR A 18 -6.04 -0.32 -21.04
CA THR A 18 -4.96 0.44 -20.38
C THR A 18 -5.53 1.64 -19.63
N LEU A 19 -6.45 2.38 -20.24
CA LEU A 19 -7.11 3.52 -19.61
C LEU A 19 -7.93 3.11 -18.38
N ILE A 20 -8.69 2.01 -18.48
CA ILE A 20 -9.44 1.46 -17.34
C ILE A 20 -8.48 1.08 -16.21
N GLY A 21 -7.38 0.39 -16.52
CA GLY A 21 -6.35 0.03 -15.54
C GLY A 21 -5.78 1.27 -14.84
N LEU A 22 -5.46 2.32 -15.60
CA LEU A 22 -4.93 3.57 -15.07
C LEU A 22 -5.92 4.30 -14.17
N VAL A 23 -7.20 4.36 -14.57
CA VAL A 23 -8.28 4.96 -13.76
C VAL A 23 -8.49 4.17 -12.48
N LEU A 24 -8.50 2.83 -12.54
CA LEU A 24 -8.64 1.99 -11.34
C LEU A 24 -7.45 2.17 -10.40
N LEU A 25 -6.23 2.20 -10.95
CA LEU A 25 -5.01 2.40 -10.19
C LEU A 25 -4.99 3.77 -9.51
N GLY A 26 -5.26 4.83 -10.26
CA GLY A 26 -5.32 6.20 -9.74
C GLY A 26 -6.48 6.44 -8.76
N GLY A 27 -7.66 5.92 -9.05
CA GLY A 27 -8.83 6.04 -8.18
C GLY A 27 -8.62 5.37 -6.83
N ALA A 28 -8.02 4.17 -6.82
CA ALA A 28 -7.76 3.49 -5.56
C ALA A 28 -6.60 4.11 -4.77
N THR A 29 -5.54 4.64 -5.40
CA THR A 29 -4.52 5.40 -4.66
C THR A 29 -5.11 6.67 -4.07
N PHE A 30 -5.96 7.37 -4.84
CA PHE A 30 -6.66 8.57 -4.39
C PHE A 30 -7.58 8.31 -3.19
N VAL A 31 -8.19 7.12 -3.10
CA VAL A 31 -9.02 6.74 -1.94
C VAL A 31 -8.17 6.31 -0.75
N VAL A 32 -7.16 5.47 -0.97
CA VAL A 32 -6.37 4.86 0.12
C VAL A 32 -5.54 5.90 0.88
N VAL A 33 -4.88 6.83 0.18
CA VAL A 33 -3.98 7.82 0.79
C VAL A 33 -4.68 8.69 1.86
N PRO A 34 -5.79 9.40 1.55
CA PRO A 34 -6.48 10.24 2.53
C PRO A 34 -7.17 9.42 3.63
N LEU A 35 -7.65 8.20 3.35
CA LEU A 35 -8.22 7.33 4.37
C LEU A 35 -7.19 6.89 5.41
N VAL A 36 -5.99 6.51 4.97
CA VAL A 36 -4.90 6.13 5.89
C VAL A 36 -4.46 7.34 6.72
N GLN A 37 -4.35 8.52 6.10
CA GLN A 37 -3.96 9.74 6.79
C GLN A 37 -4.98 10.17 7.87
N THR A 38 -6.27 10.17 7.53
CA THR A 38 -7.35 10.51 8.49
C THR A 38 -7.44 9.49 9.63
N TRP A 39 -7.30 8.19 9.32
CA TRP A 39 -7.25 7.15 10.35
C TRP A 39 -6.05 7.32 11.29
N LEU A 40 -4.87 7.63 10.73
CA LEU A 40 -3.65 7.83 11.52
C LEU A 40 -3.79 9.04 12.45
N MET A 41 -4.33 10.15 11.94
CA MET A 41 -4.61 11.34 12.75
C MET A 41 -5.61 11.07 13.87
N GLY A 42 -6.61 10.21 13.65
CA GLY A 42 -7.54 9.79 14.71
C GLY A 42 -6.93 8.86 15.77
N ARG A 43 -5.73 8.32 15.55
CA ARG A 43 -5.01 7.42 16.47
C ARG A 43 -3.96 8.11 17.31
N VAL A 44 -3.54 9.31 16.94
CA VAL A 44 -2.48 10.07 17.62
C VAL A 44 -3.09 11.23 18.41
N GLY A 45 -2.52 11.53 19.58
CA GLY A 45 -2.89 12.72 20.33
C GLY A 45 -2.53 14.01 19.58
N PRO A 46 -3.15 15.15 19.92
CA PRO A 46 -2.91 16.43 19.25
C PRO A 46 -1.42 16.82 19.18
N ASP A 47 -0.65 16.51 20.24
CA ASP A 47 0.80 16.80 20.31
C ASP A 47 1.65 15.98 19.33
N ALA A 48 1.16 14.82 18.88
CA ALA A 48 1.88 13.92 17.98
C ALA A 48 1.40 14.01 16.52
N ALA A 49 0.36 14.79 16.24
CA ALA A 49 -0.23 14.90 14.90
C ALA A 49 0.76 15.45 13.85
N GLY A 50 1.57 16.44 14.23
CA GLY A 50 2.61 17.01 13.35
C GLY A 50 3.71 16.00 13.01
N LEU A 51 4.15 15.19 13.98
CA LEU A 51 5.11 14.12 13.76
C LEU A 51 4.53 13.00 12.89
N ALA A 52 3.27 12.61 13.11
CA ALA A 52 2.61 11.61 12.28
C ALA A 52 2.48 12.08 10.82
N ALA A 53 2.17 13.35 10.60
CA ALA A 53 2.09 13.95 9.27
C ALA A 53 3.47 13.99 8.57
N SER A 54 4.53 14.39 9.26
CA SER A 54 5.88 14.46 8.67
C SER A 54 6.42 13.08 8.31
N VAL A 55 6.15 12.05 9.12
CA VAL A 55 6.46 10.65 8.79
C VAL A 55 5.68 10.21 7.56
N ASN A 56 4.38 10.51 7.47
CA ASN A 56 3.57 10.14 6.30
C ASN A 56 4.10 10.76 5.00
N ILE A 57 4.44 12.05 5.02
CA ILE A 57 5.05 12.74 3.87
C ILE A 57 6.40 12.12 3.50
N SER A 58 7.24 11.83 4.51
CA SER A 58 8.55 11.22 4.30
C SER A 58 8.44 9.84 3.65
N VAL A 59 7.52 9.00 4.14
CA VAL A 59 7.24 7.67 3.57
C VAL A 59 6.74 7.79 2.13
N ALA A 60 5.85 8.74 1.84
CA ALA A 60 5.36 8.98 0.47
C ALA A 60 6.49 9.41 -0.47
N GLY A 61 7.37 10.33 -0.04
CA GLY A 61 8.54 10.75 -0.81
C GLY A 61 9.52 9.61 -1.06
N LEU A 62 9.80 8.80 -0.03
CA LEU A 62 10.68 7.63 -0.14
C LEU A 62 10.11 6.60 -1.11
N ALA A 63 8.80 6.33 -1.05
CA ALA A 63 8.13 5.44 -1.98
C ALA A 63 8.21 5.96 -3.43
N GLY A 64 8.06 7.28 -3.64
CA GLY A 64 8.24 7.91 -4.95
C GLY A 64 9.66 7.74 -5.50
N ALA A 65 10.67 7.99 -4.68
CA ALA A 65 12.07 7.84 -5.07
C ALA A 65 12.43 6.38 -5.39
N LEU A 66 12.00 5.43 -4.55
CA LEU A 66 12.20 3.99 -4.79
C LEU A 66 11.46 3.53 -6.05
N GLY A 67 10.23 4.00 -6.26
CA GLY A 67 9.46 3.69 -7.47
C GLY A 67 10.14 4.18 -8.75
N ALA A 68 10.64 5.42 -8.74
CA ALA A 68 11.40 5.98 -9.87
C ALA A 68 12.70 5.21 -10.11
N GLY A 69 13.46 4.89 -9.05
CA GLY A 69 14.68 4.10 -9.13
C GLY A 69 14.44 2.70 -9.69
N LEU A 70 13.40 2.01 -9.24
CA LEU A 70 13.00 0.71 -9.75
C LEU A 70 12.58 0.79 -11.23
N GLY A 71 11.75 1.76 -11.60
CA GLY A 71 11.34 1.97 -12.99
C GLY A 71 12.53 2.26 -13.91
N ALA A 72 13.44 3.14 -13.48
CA ALA A 72 14.67 3.43 -14.19
C ALA A 72 15.57 2.19 -14.32
N GLY A 73 15.72 1.40 -13.25
CA GLY A 73 16.49 0.16 -13.27
C GLY A 73 15.96 -0.86 -14.27
N VAL A 74 14.63 -1.02 -14.35
CA VAL A 74 13.98 -1.91 -15.33
C VAL A 74 14.24 -1.46 -16.77
N LEU A 75 14.17 -0.14 -17.01
CA LEU A 75 14.44 0.43 -18.33
C LEU A 75 15.91 0.26 -18.71
N SER A 76 16.84 0.57 -17.80
CA SER A 76 18.29 0.43 -18.01
C SER A 76 18.72 -1.03 -18.26
N ALA A 77 18.01 -2.00 -17.68
CA ALA A 77 18.24 -3.43 -17.91
C ALA A 77 17.62 -3.95 -19.23
N GLY A 78 16.97 -3.10 -20.03
CA GLY A 78 16.35 -3.48 -21.30
C GLY A 78 14.98 -4.15 -21.16
N GLY A 79 14.35 -4.12 -19.99
CA GLY A 79 13.06 -4.78 -19.73
C GLY A 79 11.86 -4.14 -20.45
N GLY A 80 12.00 -2.91 -20.97
CA GLY A 80 10.94 -2.18 -21.67
C GLY A 80 9.78 -1.72 -20.76
N LEU A 81 8.88 -0.89 -21.31
CA LEU A 81 7.77 -0.29 -20.55
C LEU A 81 6.78 -1.33 -20.00
N THR A 82 6.59 -2.44 -20.71
CA THR A 82 5.64 -3.51 -20.32
C THR A 82 6.07 -4.23 -19.05
N SER A 83 7.36 -4.27 -18.74
CA SER A 83 7.92 -4.94 -17.56
C SER A 83 7.85 -4.09 -16.29
N ILE A 84 7.70 -2.77 -16.41
CA ILE A 84 7.62 -1.87 -15.25
C ILE A 84 6.40 -2.18 -14.38
N SER A 85 5.24 -2.39 -14.99
CA SER A 85 3.98 -2.69 -14.29
C SER A 85 4.02 -3.97 -13.44
N PRO A 86 4.40 -5.15 -13.97
CA PRO A 86 4.47 -6.37 -13.15
C PRO A 86 5.56 -6.29 -12.07
N ILE A 87 6.68 -5.61 -12.33
CA ILE A 87 7.74 -5.42 -11.32
C ILE A 87 7.25 -4.52 -10.18
N ALA A 88 6.52 -3.45 -10.50
CA ALA A 88 5.88 -2.58 -9.50
C ALA A 88 4.81 -3.32 -8.66
N ALA A 89 4.23 -4.42 -9.17
CA ALA A 89 3.26 -5.20 -8.41
C ALA A 89 3.88 -5.90 -7.20
N VAL A 90 5.16 -6.28 -7.26
CA VAL A 90 5.86 -7.03 -6.20
C VAL A 90 5.86 -6.26 -4.86
N PRO A 91 6.36 -5.01 -4.76
CA PRO A 91 6.35 -4.27 -3.50
C PRO A 91 4.93 -3.99 -3.01
N VAL A 92 3.97 -3.75 -3.91
CA VAL A 92 2.55 -3.53 -3.54
C VAL A 92 1.93 -4.79 -2.95
N LEU A 93 2.22 -5.96 -3.52
CA LEU A 93 1.74 -7.23 -3.01
C LEU A 93 2.37 -7.55 -1.64
N ALA A 94 3.68 -7.35 -1.50
CA ALA A 94 4.38 -7.54 -0.24
C ALA A 94 3.81 -6.64 0.87
N ALA A 95 3.58 -5.36 0.58
CA ALA A 95 2.96 -4.42 1.53
C ALA A 95 1.53 -4.85 1.91
N THR A 96 0.75 -5.34 0.95
CA THR A 96 -0.63 -5.81 1.19
C THR A 96 -0.63 -7.05 2.10
N ILE A 97 0.27 -8.00 1.85
CA ILE A 97 0.43 -9.21 2.68
C ILE A 97 0.88 -8.85 4.09
N ALA A 98 1.87 -7.97 4.22
CA ALA A 98 2.36 -7.49 5.51
C ALA A 98 1.24 -6.83 6.32
N ALA A 99 0.49 -5.89 5.71
CA ALA A 99 -0.65 -5.24 6.36
C ALA A 99 -1.71 -6.26 6.83
N GLY A 100 -2.02 -7.26 5.99
CA GLY A 100 -2.92 -8.35 6.36
C GLY A 100 -2.42 -9.20 7.53
N ALA A 101 -1.13 -9.52 7.55
CA ALA A 101 -0.50 -10.28 8.63
C ALA A 101 -0.50 -9.51 9.96
N LEU A 102 -0.18 -8.21 9.92
CA LEU A 102 -0.23 -7.33 11.10
C LEU A 102 -1.66 -7.25 11.65
N ARG A 103 -2.66 -7.04 10.79
CA ARG A 103 -4.08 -7.00 11.19
C ARG A 103 -4.52 -8.29 11.88
N ARG A 104 -4.12 -9.46 11.35
CA ARG A 104 -4.43 -10.76 11.95
C ARG A 104 -3.79 -10.92 13.33
N ARG A 105 -2.56 -10.43 13.53
CA ARG A 105 -1.88 -10.46 14.83
C ARG A 105 -2.62 -9.60 15.86
N SER A 106 -3.01 -8.38 15.49
CA SER A 106 -3.77 -7.48 16.39
C SER A 106 -5.12 -8.06 16.82
N MET A 107 -5.80 -8.80 15.94
CA MET A 107 -7.04 -9.48 16.31
C MET A 107 -6.81 -10.64 17.30
N ARG A 108 -5.74 -11.43 17.12
CA ARG A 108 -5.42 -12.54 18.03
C ARG A 108 -5.08 -12.06 19.44
N THR A 109 -4.34 -10.97 19.57
CA THR A 109 -4.00 -10.40 20.88
C THR A 109 -5.23 -9.85 21.60
N SER A 110 -6.18 -9.26 20.86
CA SER A 110 -7.44 -8.78 21.44
C SER A 110 -8.33 -9.90 21.95
N VAL A 111 -8.36 -11.06 21.28
CA VAL A 111 -9.15 -12.23 21.70
C VAL A 111 -8.53 -12.91 22.92
N ALA A 112 -7.19 -13.03 22.96
CA ALA A 112 -6.49 -13.60 24.11
C ALA A 112 -6.66 -12.77 25.39
N GLY A 113 -6.53 -11.43 25.30
CA GLY A 113 -6.73 -10.54 26.45
C GLY A 113 -8.18 -10.47 26.96
N GLY A 114 -9.17 -10.70 26.08
CA GLY A 114 -10.59 -10.79 26.46
C GLY A 114 -10.94 -12.07 27.22
N GLY A 115 -10.24 -13.18 26.94
CA GLY A 115 -10.43 -14.44 27.68
C GLY A 115 -9.87 -14.39 29.10
N GLU A 116 -8.72 -13.75 29.29
CA GLU A 116 -8.07 -13.61 30.61
C GLU A 116 -8.87 -12.71 31.56
N THR A 117 -9.58 -11.71 31.03
CA THR A 117 -10.45 -10.83 31.83
C THR A 117 -11.75 -11.54 32.22
N ALA A 118 -12.32 -12.39 31.36
CA ALA A 118 -13.51 -13.18 31.67
C ALA A 118 -13.26 -14.29 32.70
N LEU A 119 -12.06 -14.90 32.71
CA LEU A 119 -11.65 -15.93 33.68
C LEU A 119 -11.32 -15.38 35.07
N ARG A 120 -10.96 -14.09 35.19
CA ARG A 120 -10.68 -13.45 36.49
C ARG A 120 -11.94 -12.90 37.17
N SER A 121 -13.07 -12.88 36.48
CA SER A 121 -14.37 -12.42 36.99
C SER A 121 -15.36 -13.55 37.32
N ALA A 122 -14.93 -14.81 37.23
CA ALA A 122 -15.69 -16.02 37.54
C ALA A 122 -15.11 -16.71 38.78
#